data_AF-A0A1P8FP85-F1
#
_entry.id   AF-A0A1P8FP85-F1
#
_cell.length_a   1.000
_cell.length_b   1.000
_cell.length_c   1.000
_cell.angle_alpha   90.00
_cell.angle_beta   90.00
_cell.angle_gamma   90.00
#
_symmetry.space_group_name_H-M   'P 1'
#
loop_
_entity.id
_entity.type
_entity.pdbx_description
1 polymer ?
#
loop_
_entity_poly.entity_id
_entity_poly.type
_entity_poly.pdbx_seq_one_letter_code
_entity_poly.pdbx_strand_id
1 'polypeptide(L)'
;MNRWLALLLLVLALPASAGDYGYGYGGSNDARSSVMLRVRADVLAVPLVLRADKRDMAERVQSLSTGRATLLAAARQKGWELVNGVVQAPAAGTGKLSSLTGTSAEWRFTLHVPLQETTDPFGAMAAVIRWADTFKPADGVEMSIGPIVPSLRDPQKYRPQLLKLIAEEVARTREAIPGTLPAQIGGLENAVVLRAVDEREVQLSLAYTLSLEKR
;
A
#
# COMPACT_ATOMS: atom_id res chain seq x y z
N MET A 1 23.41 -44.62 -19.31
CA MET A 1 23.98 -43.29 -18.97
C MET A 1 22.85 -42.42 -18.45
N ASN A 2 22.65 -42.41 -17.14
CA ASN A 2 21.66 -41.57 -16.44
C ASN A 2 22.40 -40.70 -15.43
N ARG A 3 22.32 -39.38 -15.55
CA ARG A 3 22.60 -38.46 -14.44
C ARG A 3 21.60 -37.31 -14.48
N TRP A 4 20.74 -37.33 -13.48
CA TRP A 4 19.76 -36.31 -13.11
C TRP A 4 20.47 -35.02 -12.72
N LEU A 5 20.00 -33.87 -13.21
CA LEU A 5 20.34 -32.56 -12.65
C LEU A 5 19.18 -32.14 -11.75
N ALA A 6 19.39 -32.30 -10.44
CA ALA A 6 18.57 -31.69 -9.40
C ALA A 6 18.89 -30.18 -9.36
N LEU A 7 17.90 -29.34 -9.64
CA LEU A 7 18.02 -27.89 -9.51
C LEU A 7 17.66 -27.51 -8.07
N LEU A 8 18.71 -27.26 -7.28
CA LEU A 8 18.64 -26.78 -5.90
C LEU A 8 18.26 -25.30 -5.92
N LEU A 9 17.02 -25.00 -5.52
CA LEU A 9 16.53 -23.64 -5.33
C LEU A 9 17.05 -23.11 -3.98
N LEU A 10 18.20 -22.44 -4.01
CA LEU A 10 18.73 -21.71 -2.87
C LEU A 10 18.00 -20.36 -2.78
N VAL A 11 16.96 -20.29 -1.93
CA VAL A 11 16.28 -19.02 -1.61
C VAL A 11 17.20 -18.24 -0.68
N LEU A 12 17.99 -17.33 -1.26
CA LEU A 12 18.67 -16.29 -0.50
C LEU A 12 17.59 -15.36 0.06
N ALA A 13 17.44 -15.39 1.39
CA ALA A 13 16.66 -14.42 2.14
C ALA A 13 17.32 -13.05 2.02
N LEU A 14 16.98 -12.31 0.96
CA LEU A 14 17.22 -10.89 0.90
C LEU A 14 16.26 -10.21 1.88
N PRO A 15 16.74 -9.31 2.76
CA PRO A 15 15.83 -8.46 3.51
C PRO A 15 15.05 -7.63 2.50
N ALA A 16 13.77 -7.94 2.32
CA ALA A 16 12.86 -7.09 1.57
C ALA A 16 12.84 -5.73 2.28
N SER A 17 13.38 -4.73 1.59
CA SER A 17 13.27 -3.33 1.97
C SER A 17 11.80 -3.02 2.27
N ALA A 18 11.52 -2.71 3.54
CA ALA A 18 10.26 -2.12 3.97
C ALA A 18 10.19 -0.70 3.39
N GLY A 19 9.77 -0.59 2.13
CA GLY A 19 9.73 0.68 1.42
C GLY A 19 8.67 0.62 0.34
N ASP A 20 7.63 1.42 0.55
CA ASP A 20 6.57 1.72 -0.40
C ASP A 20 5.49 0.63 -0.58
N TYR A 21 4.59 0.52 0.40
CA TYR A 21 3.26 0.01 0.13
C TYR A 21 2.52 1.08 -0.68
N GLY A 22 2.70 1.05 -2.00
CA GLY A 22 1.93 1.88 -2.91
C GLY A 22 0.45 1.51 -2.77
N TYR A 23 -0.29 2.32 -2.00
CA TYR A 23 -1.76 2.32 -2.04
C TYR A 23 -2.17 2.90 -3.39
N GLY A 24 -2.19 2.04 -4.41
CA GLY A 24 -2.64 2.39 -5.74
C GLY A 24 -4.14 2.67 -5.72
N TYR A 25 -4.52 3.94 -5.57
CA TYR A 25 -5.84 4.41 -5.97
C TYR A 25 -6.01 4.17 -7.47
N GLY A 26 -7.19 3.67 -7.85
CA GLY A 26 -7.54 3.29 -9.21
C GLY A 26 -6.93 4.21 -10.28
N GLY A 27 -5.93 3.67 -10.96
CA GLY A 27 -5.26 4.26 -12.11
C GLY A 27 -4.78 3.12 -12.97
N SER A 28 -5.40 3.01 -14.14
CA SER A 28 -5.13 2.05 -15.22
C SER A 28 -3.67 1.63 -15.36
N ASN A 29 -3.34 0.44 -14.86
CA ASN A 29 -2.37 -0.41 -15.52
C ASN A 29 -2.97 -1.82 -15.52
N ASP A 30 -3.70 -2.12 -16.59
CA ASP A 30 -4.41 -3.38 -16.89
C ASP A 30 -3.44 -4.54 -17.15
N ALA A 31 -2.44 -4.73 -16.30
CA ALA A 31 -1.86 -6.06 -16.15
C ALA A 31 -2.80 -6.84 -15.21
N ARG A 32 -3.92 -7.32 -15.76
CA ARG A 32 -4.77 -8.29 -15.05
C ARG A 32 -3.93 -9.55 -14.84
N SER A 33 -3.28 -9.66 -13.69
CA SER A 33 -2.69 -10.93 -13.26
C SER A 33 -3.78 -11.98 -13.24
N SER A 34 -3.58 -13.11 -13.93
CA SER A 34 -4.60 -14.17 -13.98
C SER A 34 -4.82 -14.81 -12.61
N VAL A 35 -3.83 -14.73 -11.73
CA VAL A 35 -3.93 -15.19 -10.34
C VAL A 35 -4.32 -14.07 -9.40
N MET A 36 -5.43 -14.29 -8.72
CA MET A 36 -6.03 -13.40 -7.73
C MET A 36 -6.41 -14.19 -6.50
N LEU A 37 -6.15 -13.65 -5.31
CA LEU A 37 -6.56 -14.23 -4.03
C LEU A 37 -7.49 -13.26 -3.31
N ARG A 38 -8.73 -13.67 -3.04
CA ARG A 38 -9.65 -12.89 -2.21
C ARG A 38 -9.48 -13.24 -0.75
N VAL A 39 -9.37 -12.22 0.09
CA VAL A 39 -9.25 -12.35 1.53
C VAL A 39 -10.05 -11.26 2.22
N ARG A 40 -10.46 -11.53 3.45
CA ARG A 40 -11.14 -10.54 4.29
C ARG A 40 -10.17 -9.44 4.72
N ALA A 41 -10.58 -8.19 4.62
CA ALA A 41 -9.88 -7.03 5.15
C ALA A 41 -9.79 -7.11 6.68
N ASP A 42 -8.62 -6.78 7.24
CA ASP A 42 -8.39 -6.72 8.69
C ASP A 42 -8.31 -5.27 9.21
N VAL A 43 -8.28 -4.29 8.31
CA VAL A 43 -8.28 -2.86 8.63
C VAL A 43 -9.05 -2.04 7.58
N LEU A 44 -9.54 -0.86 7.97
CA LEU A 44 -9.79 0.25 7.05
C LEU A 44 -8.51 1.08 6.95
N ALA A 45 -8.06 1.32 5.73
CA ALA A 45 -7.01 2.28 5.41
C ALA A 45 -7.66 3.65 5.16
N VAL A 46 -7.20 4.64 5.93
CA VAL A 46 -7.68 6.02 5.89
C VAL A 46 -6.48 6.91 5.54
N PRO A 47 -6.34 7.36 4.29
CA PRO A 47 -5.31 8.32 3.93
C PRO A 47 -5.53 9.62 4.69
N LEU A 48 -4.47 10.17 5.30
CA LEU A 48 -4.50 11.44 6.01
C LEU A 48 -3.43 12.36 5.42
N VAL A 49 -3.73 13.64 5.31
CA VAL A 49 -2.75 14.68 4.95
C VAL A 49 -2.73 15.73 6.05
N LEU A 50 -1.54 16.00 6.59
CA LEU A 50 -1.28 17.16 7.43
C LEU A 50 -0.58 18.22 6.60
N ARG A 51 -1.09 19.44 6.60
CA ARG A 51 -0.55 20.57 5.85
C ARG A 51 -0.27 21.73 6.80
N ALA A 52 0.89 22.36 6.68
CA ALA A 52 1.19 23.58 7.43
C ALA A 52 1.36 24.77 6.49
N ASP A 53 0.71 25.88 6.85
CA ASP A 53 0.76 27.14 6.10
C ASP A 53 1.32 28.28 6.98
N LYS A 54 2.56 28.10 7.44
CA LYS A 54 3.33 29.16 8.12
C LYS A 54 4.32 29.78 7.12
N ARG A 55 4.64 31.06 7.29
CA ARG A 55 5.57 31.77 6.40
C ARG A 55 7.01 31.29 6.57
N ASP A 56 7.44 31.03 7.80
CA ASP A 56 8.77 30.51 8.09
C ASP A 56 8.86 28.99 7.88
N MET A 57 9.99 28.50 7.35
CA MET A 57 10.17 27.07 7.04
C MET A 57 10.46 26.24 8.30
N ALA A 58 11.22 26.76 9.25
CA ALA A 58 11.50 26.06 10.49
C ALA A 58 10.23 25.94 11.34
N GLU A 59 9.42 27.02 11.41
CA GLU A 59 8.10 26.99 12.04
C GLU A 59 7.14 26.01 11.37
N ARG A 60 7.14 25.91 10.03
CA ARG A 60 6.35 24.91 9.28
C ARG A 60 6.72 23.48 9.70
N VAL A 61 8.01 23.15 9.67
CA VAL A 61 8.50 21.81 10.02
C VAL A 61 8.18 21.48 11.49
N GLN A 62 8.38 22.44 12.39
CA GLN A 62 8.05 22.27 13.81
C GLN A 62 6.55 22.04 14.01
N SER A 63 5.70 22.83 13.35
CA SER A 63 4.24 22.71 13.44
C SER A 63 3.76 21.34 12.93
N LEU A 64 4.28 20.87 11.79
CA LEU A 64 3.99 19.53 11.26
C LEU A 64 4.46 18.41 12.20
N SER A 65 5.66 18.55 12.78
CA SER A 65 6.20 17.60 13.76
C SER A 65 5.28 17.47 14.97
N THR A 66 4.86 18.59 15.55
CA THR A 66 3.91 18.62 16.67
C THR A 66 2.53 18.10 16.26
N GLY A 67 2.04 18.45 15.08
CA GLY A 67 0.79 17.96 14.52
C GLY A 67 0.78 16.43 14.38
N ARG A 68 1.86 15.84 13.86
CA ARG A 68 2.02 14.38 13.78
C ARG A 68 2.08 13.72 15.14
N ALA A 69 2.82 14.28 16.10
CA ALA A 69 2.89 13.73 17.44
C ALA A 69 1.50 13.70 18.11
N THR A 70 0.73 14.78 17.91
CA THR A 70 -0.65 14.90 18.40
C THR A 70 -1.56 13.88 17.72
N LEU A 71 -1.46 13.74 16.39
CA LEU A 71 -2.21 12.77 15.61
C LEU A 71 -1.92 11.33 16.06
N LEU A 72 -0.64 11.00 16.25
CA LEU A 72 -0.19 9.69 16.70
C LEU A 72 -0.72 9.37 18.11
N ALA A 73 -0.69 10.34 19.03
CA ALA A 73 -1.24 10.17 20.36
C ALA A 73 -2.76 9.94 20.33
N ALA A 74 -3.50 10.72 19.54
CA ALA A 74 -4.95 10.58 19.39
C ALA A 74 -5.35 9.25 18.74
N ALA A 75 -4.63 8.81 17.70
CA ALA A 75 -4.85 7.52 17.06
C ALA A 75 -4.62 6.35 18.03
N ARG A 76 -3.53 6.40 18.82
CA ARG A 76 -3.22 5.38 19.83
C ARG A 76 -4.29 5.24 20.90
N GLN A 77 -4.89 6.35 21.35
CA GLN A 77 -6.00 6.32 22.31
C GLN A 77 -7.23 5.56 21.77
N LYS A 78 -7.40 5.50 20.45
CA LYS A 78 -8.47 4.75 19.78
C LYS A 78 -8.06 3.31 19.41
N GLY A 79 -6.83 2.91 19.70
CA GLY A 79 -6.28 1.61 19.26
C GLY A 79 -6.02 1.56 17.75
N TRP A 80 -5.88 2.72 17.10
CA TRP A 80 -5.58 2.81 15.67
C TRP A 80 -4.08 2.93 15.45
N GLU A 81 -3.62 2.40 14.32
CA GLU A 81 -2.21 2.43 13.96
C GLU A 81 -1.97 3.48 12.87
N LEU A 82 -0.99 4.35 13.08
CA LEU A 82 -0.56 5.30 12.06
C LEU A 82 0.64 4.72 11.30
N VAL A 83 0.43 4.34 10.04
CA VAL A 83 1.48 3.89 9.14
C VAL A 83 2.07 5.10 8.44
N ASN A 84 3.37 5.34 8.64
CA ASN A 84 4.06 6.51 8.09
C ASN A 84 4.09 6.45 6.55
N GLY A 85 3.63 7.52 5.91
CA GLY A 85 3.84 7.75 4.49
C GLY A 85 5.04 8.68 4.24
N VAL A 86 5.27 8.98 2.96
CA VAL A 86 6.37 9.82 2.50
C VAL A 86 6.18 11.28 2.93
N VAL A 87 7.23 11.88 3.49
CA VAL A 87 7.29 13.33 3.75
C VAL A 87 7.55 14.04 2.42
N GLN A 88 6.61 14.87 1.97
CA GLN A 88 6.85 15.75 0.83
C GLN A 88 7.21 17.15 1.34
N ALA A 89 8.50 17.43 1.39
CA ALA A 89 9.00 18.78 1.61
C ALA A 89 8.87 19.59 0.30
N PRO A 90 8.47 20.88 0.36
CA PRO A 90 8.45 21.72 -0.83
C PRO A 90 9.87 21.87 -1.38
N ALA A 91 10.01 21.87 -2.71
CA ALA A 91 11.28 22.16 -3.36
C ALA A 91 11.71 23.58 -3.00
N ALA A 92 12.94 23.74 -2.51
CA ALA A 92 13.51 25.05 -2.21
C ALA A 92 13.76 25.81 -3.53
N GLY A 93 12.80 26.60 -3.98
CA GLY A 93 12.95 27.47 -5.15
C GLY A 93 13.84 28.67 -4.81
N THR A 94 15.05 28.70 -5.33
CA THR A 94 16.04 29.80 -5.12
C THR A 94 15.85 31.01 -6.05
N GLY A 95 14.70 31.12 -6.74
CA GLY A 95 14.45 32.18 -7.74
C GLY A 95 13.34 33.17 -7.36
N LYS A 96 13.44 34.42 -7.82
CA LYS A 96 12.48 35.54 -7.64
C LYS A 96 11.05 35.31 -8.19
N LEU A 97 10.76 34.10 -8.70
CA LEU A 97 9.45 33.66 -9.22
C LEU A 97 8.70 32.71 -8.25
N SER A 98 9.24 32.50 -7.04
CA SER A 98 8.72 31.56 -6.03
C SER A 98 7.40 31.97 -5.36
N SER A 99 6.76 33.07 -5.78
CA SER A 99 5.42 33.46 -5.35
C SER A 99 4.28 32.67 -6.00
N LEU A 100 4.57 31.87 -7.05
CA LEU A 100 3.56 31.12 -7.81
C LEU A 100 3.59 29.60 -7.59
N THR A 101 4.59 29.07 -6.89
CA THR A 101 4.70 27.64 -6.60
C THR A 101 4.51 27.42 -5.10
N GLY A 102 3.37 26.81 -4.72
CA GLY A 102 2.92 26.66 -3.34
C GLY A 102 4.01 26.24 -2.34
N THR A 103 4.13 27.03 -1.29
CA THR A 103 5.06 26.87 -0.15
C THR A 103 4.54 25.94 0.96
N SER A 104 3.53 25.12 0.71
CA SER A 104 2.98 24.24 1.74
C SER A 104 3.82 22.97 1.90
N ALA A 105 4.25 22.69 3.13
CA ALA A 105 4.79 21.39 3.49
C ALA A 105 3.65 20.45 3.87
N GLU A 106 3.67 19.23 3.33
CA GLU A 106 2.61 18.24 3.53
C GLU A 106 3.20 16.91 3.99
N TRP A 107 2.57 16.32 5.00
CA TRP A 107 2.86 14.96 5.42
C TRP A 107 1.66 14.07 5.15
N ARG A 108 1.89 12.98 4.41
CA ARG A 108 0.87 11.99 4.09
C ARG A 108 1.06 10.76 4.95
N PHE A 109 -0.03 10.26 5.51
CA PHE A 109 -0.06 9.07 6.35
C PHE A 109 -1.18 8.16 5.90
N THR A 110 -1.11 6.90 6.31
CA THR A 110 -2.27 6.02 6.27
C THR A 110 -2.58 5.59 7.69
N LEU A 111 -3.79 5.90 8.16
CA LEU A 111 -4.30 5.42 9.43
C LEU A 111 -5.00 4.07 9.20
N HIS A 112 -4.58 3.06 9.94
CA HIS A 112 -5.15 1.73 9.96
C HIS A 112 -6.12 1.61 11.14
N VAL A 113 -7.39 1.43 10.81
CA VAL A 113 -8.47 1.26 11.77
C VAL A 113 -8.87 -0.21 11.78
N PRO A 114 -8.68 -0.96 12.87
CA PRO A 114 -8.97 -2.39 12.92
C PRO A 114 -10.43 -2.70 12.54
N LEU A 115 -10.62 -3.69 11.67
CA LEU A 115 -11.92 -4.28 11.37
C LEU A 115 -11.99 -5.67 12.02
N GLN A 116 -12.74 -5.78 13.11
CA GLN A 116 -13.04 -7.10 13.68
C GLN A 116 -14.15 -7.78 12.89
N GLU A 117 -14.31 -9.09 13.08
CA GLU A 117 -15.32 -9.86 12.34
C GLU A 117 -16.75 -9.35 12.55
N THR A 118 -17.03 -8.82 13.74
CA THR A 118 -18.33 -8.27 14.15
C THR A 118 -18.47 -6.77 13.87
N THR A 119 -17.39 -6.09 13.50
CA THR A 119 -17.42 -4.65 13.25
C THR A 119 -18.17 -4.36 11.96
N ASP A 120 -19.18 -3.50 12.02
CA ASP A 120 -19.82 -2.91 10.84
C ASP A 120 -18.84 -1.93 10.15
N PRO A 121 -18.43 -2.19 8.88
CA PRO A 121 -17.49 -1.33 8.17
C PRO A 121 -18.01 0.11 8.03
N PHE A 122 -19.30 0.30 7.78
CA PHE A 122 -19.89 1.64 7.63
C PHE A 122 -19.91 2.40 8.95
N GLY A 123 -20.27 1.73 10.05
CA GLY A 123 -20.17 2.27 11.40
C GLY A 123 -18.74 2.69 11.76
N ALA A 124 -17.74 1.89 11.38
CA ALA A 124 -16.33 2.22 11.57
C ALA A 124 -15.90 3.43 10.72
N MET A 125 -16.28 3.48 9.44
CA MET A 125 -16.04 4.65 8.57
C MET A 125 -16.66 5.92 9.16
N ALA A 126 -17.91 5.86 9.61
CA ALA A 126 -18.59 6.99 10.21
C ALA A 126 -17.92 7.44 11.52
N ALA A 127 -17.39 6.51 12.31
CA ALA A 127 -16.61 6.83 13.51
C ALA A 127 -15.29 7.54 13.19
N VAL A 128 -14.62 7.15 12.11
CA VAL A 128 -13.41 7.83 11.62
C VAL A 128 -13.72 9.25 11.17
N ILE A 129 -14.78 9.45 10.37
CA ILE A 129 -15.18 10.77 9.88
C ILE A 129 -15.48 11.69 11.06
N ARG A 130 -16.31 11.26 12.00
CA ARG A 130 -16.62 12.05 13.21
C ARG A 130 -15.38 12.37 14.04
N TRP A 131 -14.46 11.42 14.16
CA TRP A 131 -13.19 11.68 14.84
C TRP A 131 -12.37 12.73 14.11
N ALA A 132 -12.26 12.64 12.78
CA ALA A 132 -11.52 13.59 11.97
C ALA A 132 -12.11 15.01 12.07
N ASP A 133 -13.44 15.14 12.06
CA ASP A 133 -14.14 16.42 12.19
C ASP A 133 -13.92 17.09 13.55
N THR A 134 -13.71 16.30 14.60
CA THR A 134 -13.48 16.79 15.97
C THR A 134 -12.00 16.93 16.32
N PHE A 135 -11.12 16.32 15.53
CA PHE A 135 -9.69 16.37 15.76
C PHE A 135 -9.15 17.75 15.45
N LYS A 136 -8.55 18.40 16.45
CA LYS A 136 -7.89 19.68 16.30
C LYS A 136 -6.37 19.44 16.19
N PRO A 137 -5.77 19.61 15.00
CA PRO A 137 -4.32 19.57 14.87
C PRO A 137 -3.65 20.74 15.63
N ALA A 138 -2.31 20.72 15.68
CA ALA A 138 -1.53 21.82 16.25
C ALA A 138 -1.78 23.15 15.51
N ASP A 139 -1.46 24.28 16.16
CA ASP A 139 -1.70 25.61 15.57
C ASP A 139 -1.04 25.79 14.19
N GLY A 140 -1.81 26.32 13.23
CA GLY A 140 -1.38 26.52 11.84
C GLY A 140 -1.12 25.23 11.05
N VAL A 141 -1.67 24.09 11.50
CA VAL A 141 -1.74 22.84 10.76
C VAL A 141 -3.20 22.54 10.42
N GLU A 142 -3.43 22.05 9.21
CA GLU A 142 -4.72 21.53 8.77
C GLU A 142 -4.60 20.02 8.54
N MET A 143 -5.68 19.29 8.79
CA MET A 143 -5.78 17.86 8.50
C MET A 143 -6.90 17.63 7.50
N SER A 144 -6.63 16.84 6.46
CA SER A 144 -7.64 16.32 5.56
C SER A 144 -7.60 14.80 5.51
N ILE A 145 -8.76 14.20 5.27
CA ILE A 145 -8.91 12.75 5.11
C ILE A 145 -9.19 12.43 3.64
N GLY A 146 -8.51 11.42 3.13
CA GLY A 146 -8.81 10.83 1.83
C GLY A 146 -9.92 9.78 1.92
N PRO A 147 -10.15 9.04 0.84
CA PRO A 147 -11.23 8.08 0.82
C PRO A 147 -10.85 6.85 1.64
N ILE A 148 -11.80 6.37 2.44
CA ILE A 148 -11.62 5.25 3.36
C ILE A 148 -11.86 3.95 2.59
N VAL A 149 -10.91 3.03 2.63
CA VAL A 149 -10.98 1.77 1.89
C VAL A 149 -10.62 0.57 2.75
N PRO A 150 -11.26 -0.60 2.56
CA PRO A 150 -10.82 -1.85 3.16
C PRO A 150 -9.41 -2.23 2.70
N SER A 151 -8.59 -2.69 3.63
CA SER A 151 -7.19 -3.03 3.39
C SER A 151 -6.72 -4.15 4.33
N LEU A 152 -5.47 -4.55 4.15
CA LEU A 152 -4.75 -5.42 5.06
C LEU A 152 -3.60 -4.65 5.72
N ARG A 153 -3.32 -4.99 6.98
CA ARG A 153 -2.14 -4.50 7.69
C ARG A 153 -0.84 -5.01 7.06
N ASP A 154 -0.82 -6.27 6.66
CA ASP A 154 0.30 -6.91 6.00
C ASP A 154 -0.19 -7.76 4.82
N PRO A 155 -0.21 -7.21 3.59
CA PRO A 155 -0.53 -7.96 2.38
C PRO A 155 0.55 -8.99 2.01
N GLN A 156 1.81 -8.78 2.42
CA GLN A 156 2.94 -9.63 2.02
C GLN A 156 2.90 -11.01 2.68
N LYS A 157 2.21 -11.15 3.82
CA LYS A 157 1.96 -12.47 4.44
C LYS A 157 1.29 -13.48 3.50
N TYR A 158 0.55 -13.01 2.48
CA TYR A 158 -0.12 -13.86 1.49
C TYR A 158 0.75 -14.22 0.27
N ARG A 159 1.97 -13.69 0.16
CA ARG A 159 2.86 -13.94 -0.96
C ARG A 159 3.11 -15.44 -1.23
N PRO A 160 3.38 -16.30 -0.22
CA PRO A 160 3.59 -17.73 -0.47
C PRO A 160 2.37 -18.41 -1.10
N GLN A 161 1.17 -18.01 -0.70
CA GLN A 161 -0.08 -18.54 -1.26
C GLN A 161 -0.29 -18.06 -2.71
N LEU A 162 -0.01 -16.80 -3.01
CA LEU A 162 -0.05 -16.27 -4.37
C LEU A 162 0.94 -16.98 -5.29
N LEU A 163 2.18 -17.19 -4.84
CA LEU A 163 3.20 -17.91 -5.61
C LEU A 163 2.79 -19.37 -5.88
N LYS A 164 2.16 -20.03 -4.91
CA LYS A 164 1.60 -21.38 -5.11
C LYS A 164 0.52 -21.39 -6.19
N LEU A 165 -0.42 -20.45 -6.15
CA LEU A 165 -1.47 -20.33 -7.17
C LEU A 165 -0.91 -20.02 -8.56
N ILE A 166 0.15 -19.20 -8.65
CA ILE A 166 0.87 -18.94 -9.91
C ILE A 166 1.52 -20.21 -10.43
N ALA A 167 2.19 -20.98 -9.58
CA ALA A 167 2.81 -22.24 -9.98
C ALA A 167 1.78 -23.25 -10.51
N GLU A 168 0.63 -23.37 -9.84
CA GLU A 168 -0.49 -24.21 -10.27
C GLU A 168 -1.07 -23.75 -11.62
N GLU A 169 -1.24 -22.43 -11.81
CA GLU A 169 -1.74 -21.87 -13.07
C GLU A 169 -0.77 -22.11 -14.23
N VAL A 170 0.55 -21.98 -13.99
CA VAL A 170 1.58 -22.26 -15.00
C VAL A 170 1.61 -23.75 -15.34
N ALA A 171 1.48 -24.64 -14.35
CA ALA A 171 1.40 -26.08 -14.59
C ALA A 171 0.20 -26.43 -15.48
N ARG A 172 -1.00 -25.91 -15.15
CA ARG A 172 -2.21 -26.07 -15.97
C ARG A 172 -2.05 -25.53 -17.39
N THR A 173 -1.47 -24.34 -17.52
CA THR A 173 -1.23 -23.70 -18.83
C THR A 173 -0.28 -24.55 -19.68
N ARG A 174 0.76 -25.12 -19.07
CA ARG A 174 1.71 -26.00 -19.77
C ARG A 174 1.06 -27.30 -20.23
N GLU A 175 0.18 -27.90 -19.44
CA GLU A 175 -0.56 -29.11 -19.83
C GLU A 175 -1.53 -28.85 -20.99
N ALA A 176 -2.11 -27.64 -21.07
CA ALA A 176 -3.06 -27.26 -22.10
C ALA A 176 -2.41 -26.92 -23.46
N ILE A 177 -1.11 -26.60 -23.49
CA ILE A 177 -0.41 -26.19 -24.72
C ILE A 177 0.32 -27.40 -25.33
N PRO A 178 -0.04 -27.83 -26.55
CA PRO A 178 0.63 -28.93 -27.22
C PRO A 178 2.08 -28.57 -27.54
N GLY A 179 3.03 -29.30 -26.95
CA GLY A 179 4.47 -29.14 -27.18
C GLY A 179 5.22 -28.68 -25.93
N THR A 180 6.45 -29.18 -25.77
CA THR A 180 7.36 -28.80 -24.67
C THR A 180 8.05 -27.48 -24.98
N LEU A 181 7.29 -26.38 -25.02
CA LEU A 181 7.88 -25.05 -25.04
C LEU A 181 8.46 -24.73 -23.65
N PRO A 182 9.71 -24.26 -23.53
CA PRO A 182 10.21 -23.72 -22.28
C PRO A 182 9.37 -22.50 -21.88
N ALA A 183 8.99 -22.47 -20.60
CA ALA A 183 8.26 -21.35 -20.00
C ALA A 183 9.22 -20.55 -19.10
N GLN A 184 9.22 -19.23 -19.27
CA GLN A 184 9.92 -18.29 -18.40
C GLN A 184 8.90 -17.44 -17.65
N ILE A 185 9.11 -17.27 -16.35
CA ILE A 185 8.27 -16.43 -15.48
C ILE A 185 9.12 -15.29 -14.95
N GLY A 186 8.64 -14.06 -15.08
CA GLY A 186 9.28 -12.86 -14.54
C GLY A 186 8.32 -12.03 -13.68
N GLY A 187 8.85 -11.15 -12.83
CA GLY A 187 8.05 -10.26 -11.98
C GLY A 187 7.58 -10.89 -10.65
N LEU A 188 8.03 -12.11 -10.32
CA LEU A 188 7.67 -12.76 -9.06
C LEU A 188 8.28 -12.07 -7.84
N GLU A 189 9.26 -11.19 -8.04
CA GLU A 189 9.88 -10.30 -7.07
C GLU A 189 9.00 -9.09 -6.69
N ASN A 190 8.02 -8.73 -7.53
CA ASN A 190 7.16 -7.58 -7.31
C ASN A 190 6.39 -7.63 -5.98
N ALA A 191 5.98 -6.45 -5.50
CA ALA A 191 5.16 -6.35 -4.30
C ALA A 191 3.76 -6.93 -4.53
N VAL A 192 3.14 -7.46 -3.46
CA VAL A 192 1.73 -7.85 -3.48
C VAL A 192 0.90 -6.59 -3.64
N VAL A 193 0.08 -6.55 -4.68
CA VAL A 193 -0.87 -5.48 -4.95
C VAL A 193 -2.20 -5.84 -4.30
N LEU A 194 -2.82 -4.85 -3.66
CA LEU A 194 -4.11 -4.95 -3.00
C LEU A 194 -5.15 -4.09 -3.72
N ARG A 195 -6.36 -4.61 -3.87
CA ARG A 195 -7.53 -3.89 -4.39
C ARG A 195 -8.75 -4.21 -3.53
N ALA A 196 -9.49 -3.19 -3.09
CA ALA A 196 -10.79 -3.39 -2.45
C ALA A 196 -11.81 -3.95 -3.46
N VAL A 197 -12.56 -4.99 -3.07
CA VAL A 197 -13.62 -5.60 -3.88
C VAL A 197 -14.99 -5.14 -3.39
N ASP A 198 -15.18 -5.18 -2.08
CA ASP A 198 -16.36 -4.69 -1.36
C ASP A 198 -15.93 -4.13 0.01
N GLU A 199 -16.87 -3.86 0.91
CA GLU A 199 -16.63 -3.29 2.24
C GLU A 199 -15.86 -4.19 3.22
N ARG A 200 -15.71 -5.49 2.93
CA ARG A 200 -15.05 -6.48 3.80
C ARG A 200 -14.01 -7.33 3.08
N GLU A 201 -13.99 -7.37 1.76
CA GLU A 201 -13.09 -8.18 0.98
C GLU A 201 -12.11 -7.34 0.19
N VAL A 202 -10.88 -7.82 0.15
CA VAL A 202 -9.83 -7.32 -0.73
C VAL A 202 -9.32 -8.44 -1.59
N GLN A 203 -8.86 -8.06 -2.76
CA GLN A 203 -8.21 -8.94 -3.70
C GLN A 203 -6.72 -8.64 -3.74
N LEU A 204 -5.93 -9.70 -3.68
CA LEU A 204 -4.49 -9.68 -3.74
C LEU A 204 -4.01 -10.28 -5.05
N SER A 205 -2.96 -9.70 -5.60
CA SER A 205 -2.31 -10.17 -6.83
C SER A 205 -0.83 -9.84 -6.84
N LEU A 206 -0.05 -10.61 -7.58
CA LEU A 206 1.33 -10.26 -7.97
C LEU A 206 1.34 -9.96 -9.45
N ALA A 207 1.94 -8.85 -9.86
CA ALA A 207 2.17 -8.58 -11.28
C ALA A 207 3.29 -9.51 -11.77
N TYR A 208 2.99 -10.41 -12.71
CA TYR A 208 3.97 -11.32 -13.30
C TYR A 208 3.73 -11.47 -14.80
N THR A 209 4.76 -11.92 -15.50
CA THR A 209 4.71 -12.23 -16.93
C THR A 209 5.06 -13.70 -17.15
N LEU A 210 4.40 -14.32 -18.12
CA LEU A 210 4.68 -15.68 -18.58
C LEU A 210 5.04 -15.60 -20.06
N SER A 211 6.27 -15.98 -20.39
CA SER A 211 6.77 -16.05 -21.76
C SER A 211 6.97 -17.50 -22.16
N LEU A 212 6.48 -17.87 -23.34
CA LEU A 212 6.69 -19.18 -23.95
C LEU A 212 7.60 -19.00 -25.15
N GLU A 213 8.77 -19.62 -25.15
CA GLU A 213 9.70 -19.51 -26.26
C GLU A 213 9.54 -20.70 -27.21
N LYS A 214 9.31 -20.42 -28.50
CA LYS A 214 9.42 -21.40 -29.57
C LYS A 214 10.88 -21.48 -29.98
N ARG A 215 11.49 -22.66 -29.83
CA ARG A 215 12.80 -22.93 -30.44
C ARG A 215 12.71 -22.91 -31.96
#